data_AF-S8BZ57-F1
#
_entry.id   AF-S8BZ57-F1
#
_cell.length_a   1.000
_cell.length_b   1.000
_cell.length_c   1.000
_cell.angle_alpha   90.00
_cell.angle_beta   90.00
_cell.angle_gamma   90.00
#
_symmetry.space_group_name_H-M   'P 1'
#
loop_
_entity.id
_entity.type
_entity.pdbx_description
1 polymer ?
#
loop_
_entity_poly.entity_id
_entity_poly.type
_entity_poly.pdbx_seq_one_letter_code
_entity_poly.pdbx_strand_id
1 'polypeptide(L)'
;RLANQLVDPSRPGDFNQSIMELGATICSPSNPGCSACPISSQCLALSISKEKKSVQVIDYPSKVTKPKPRHDFCAVCVVETFHETRSNSRYLLVKRPDEGLLAGLWEFPSVRVDGDADPSSRREAVDDFLIRSFGLDSKANCEIVSRDEIGVHVHVFTHIRLEMYVELMVLHLKVGIELLHEREEGRRLVYKYVDGDTLSSLGLTSSVRKVHEMIQKFKNSSCDSRTGKKKRKQK
;
A
#
# COMPACT_ATOMS: atom_id res chain seq x y z
N ARG A 1 31.84 0.15 -21.56
CA ARG A 1 31.43 0.20 -20.13
C ARG A 1 32.56 -0.40 -19.30
N LEU A 2 33.02 0.28 -18.23
CA LEU A 2 34.17 -0.15 -17.42
C LEU A 2 34.02 -1.57 -16.84
N ALA A 3 32.81 -1.95 -16.42
CA ALA A 3 32.54 -3.30 -15.89
C ALA A 3 32.98 -4.41 -16.86
N ASN A 4 32.66 -4.30 -18.16
CA ASN A 4 33.03 -5.31 -19.16
C ASN A 4 34.55 -5.41 -19.40
N GLN A 5 35.33 -4.42 -18.96
CA GLN A 5 36.79 -4.44 -19.07
C GLN A 5 37.47 -5.07 -17.85
N LEU A 6 36.78 -5.13 -16.71
CA LEU A 6 37.33 -5.58 -15.43
C LEU A 6 36.85 -6.97 -15.00
N VAL A 7 35.70 -7.42 -15.52
CA VAL A 7 35.14 -8.74 -15.20
C VAL A 7 36.09 -9.83 -15.70
N ASP A 8 36.40 -10.79 -14.83
CA ASP A 8 37.15 -11.99 -15.19
C ASP A 8 36.33 -12.83 -16.21
N PRO A 9 36.83 -13.05 -17.44
CA PRO A 9 36.11 -13.83 -18.45
C PRO A 9 35.97 -15.31 -18.08
N SER A 10 36.85 -15.83 -17.22
CA SER A 10 36.84 -17.24 -16.79
C SER A 10 35.90 -17.46 -15.60
N ARG A 11 35.75 -16.45 -14.73
CA ARG A 11 34.94 -16.53 -13.49
C ARG A 11 34.10 -15.26 -13.25
N PRO A 12 33.18 -14.92 -14.17
CA PRO A 12 32.41 -13.69 -14.07
C PRO A 12 31.47 -13.65 -12.85
N GLY A 13 30.96 -14.82 -12.43
CA GLY A 13 30.09 -14.95 -11.25
C GLY A 13 30.79 -14.57 -9.95
N ASP A 14 32.00 -15.10 -9.73
CA ASP A 14 32.78 -14.83 -8.52
C ASP A 14 33.24 -13.38 -8.46
N PHE A 15 33.60 -12.79 -9.60
CA PHE A 15 33.92 -11.37 -9.68
C PHE A 15 32.72 -10.51 -9.27
N ASN A 16 31.54 -10.76 -9.86
CA ASN A 16 30.32 -10.02 -9.55
C ASN A 16 29.94 -10.15 -8.07
N GLN A 17 30.00 -11.37 -7.51
CA GLN A 17 29.72 -11.61 -6.11
C GLN A 17 30.71 -10.87 -5.20
N SER A 18 32.00 -10.92 -5.52
CA SER A 18 33.05 -10.23 -4.75
C SER A 18 32.85 -8.71 -4.73
N ILE A 19 32.44 -8.12 -5.86
CA ILE A 19 32.15 -6.67 -5.94
C ILE A 19 30.87 -6.30 -5.16
N MET A 20 29.81 -7.11 -5.24
CA MET A 20 28.59 -6.89 -4.44
C MET A 20 28.88 -6.99 -2.94
N GLU A 21 29.62 -8.02 -2.53
CA GLU A 21 30.02 -8.24 -1.14
C GLU A 21 30.89 -7.10 -0.60
N LEU A 22 31.85 -6.62 -1.42
CA LEU A 22 32.67 -5.46 -1.08
C LEU A 22 31.81 -4.22 -0.83
N GLY A 23 30.81 -3.95 -1.66
CA GLY A 23 29.89 -2.83 -1.49
C GLY A 23 28.97 -2.98 -0.27
N ALA A 24 28.58 -4.21 0.06
CA ALA A 24 27.70 -4.50 1.19
C ALA A 24 28.41 -4.42 2.55
N THR A 25 29.67 -4.89 2.63
CA THR A 25 30.37 -5.09 3.92
C THR A 25 31.46 -4.09 4.21
N ILE A 26 32.14 -3.55 3.17
CA ILE A 26 33.31 -2.68 3.34
C ILE A 26 33.05 -1.30 2.77
N CYS A 27 32.75 -1.17 1.48
CA CYS A 27 32.57 0.11 0.80
C CYS A 27 31.13 0.64 0.96
N SER A 28 30.67 0.77 2.22
CA SER A 28 29.30 1.16 2.54
C SER A 28 29.02 2.64 2.24
N PRO A 29 27.75 3.04 1.98
CA PRO A 29 27.40 4.42 1.62
C PRO A 29 27.65 5.46 2.72
N SER A 30 27.68 5.05 3.99
CA SER A 30 27.74 5.98 5.13
C SER A 30 29.01 5.85 5.96
N ASN A 31 29.58 4.65 6.08
CA ASN A 31 30.77 4.39 6.90
C ASN A 31 31.65 3.32 6.23
N PRO A 32 32.41 3.68 5.19
CA PRO A 32 33.23 2.71 4.48
C PRO A 32 34.46 2.29 5.30
N GLY A 33 34.70 0.98 5.41
CA GLY A 33 35.86 0.37 6.05
C GLY A 33 37.14 0.48 5.22
N CYS A 34 37.52 1.68 4.79
CA CYS A 34 38.61 1.92 3.84
C CYS A 34 39.96 1.33 4.27
N SER A 35 40.24 1.26 5.58
CA SER A 35 41.48 0.68 6.12
C SER A 35 41.58 -0.84 5.91
N ALA A 36 40.44 -1.54 5.91
CA ALA A 36 40.35 -2.98 5.69
C ALA A 36 40.00 -3.33 4.22
N CYS A 37 39.88 -2.33 3.35
CA CYS A 37 39.47 -2.56 1.96
C CYS A 37 40.60 -3.21 1.14
N PRO A 38 40.36 -4.40 0.56
CA PRO A 38 41.40 -5.16 -0.15
C PRO A 38 41.89 -4.47 -1.43
N ILE A 39 41.12 -3.52 -1.97
CA ILE A 39 41.45 -2.75 -3.17
C ILE A 39 41.71 -1.26 -2.88
N SER A 40 41.97 -0.92 -1.61
CA SER A 40 42.20 0.47 -1.17
C SER A 40 43.33 1.18 -1.93
N SER A 41 44.36 0.43 -2.37
CA SER A 41 45.47 0.95 -3.17
C SER A 41 45.07 1.43 -4.57
N GLN A 42 43.95 0.91 -5.11
CA GLN A 42 43.42 1.27 -6.43
C GLN A 42 42.22 2.23 -6.33
N CYS A 43 41.84 2.65 -5.12
CA CYS A 43 40.66 3.48 -4.90
C CYS A 43 40.98 4.97 -5.08
N LEU A 44 40.59 5.54 -6.24
CA LEU A 44 40.76 6.96 -6.53
C LEU A 44 40.06 7.87 -5.51
N ALA A 45 38.85 7.49 -5.05
CA ALA A 45 38.12 8.26 -4.05
C ALA A 45 38.89 8.35 -2.72
N LEU A 46 39.55 7.27 -2.31
CA LEU A 46 40.40 7.25 -1.12
C LEU A 46 41.66 8.09 -1.30
N SER A 47 42.30 8.04 -2.48
CA SER A 47 43.45 8.89 -2.80
C SER A 47 43.10 10.37 -2.70
N ILE A 48 42.00 10.77 -3.36
CA ILE A 48 41.52 12.16 -3.34
C ILE A 48 41.19 12.61 -1.92
N SER A 49 40.56 11.75 -1.12
CA SER A 49 40.19 12.09 0.27
C SER A 49 41.42 12.27 1.19
N LYS A 50 42.51 11.54 0.94
CA LYS A 50 43.78 11.71 1.64
C LYS A 50 44.48 13.03 1.26
N GLU A 51 44.40 13.43 -0.01
CA GLU A 51 45.01 14.66 -0.52
C GLU A 51 44.21 15.92 -0.15
N LYS A 52 42.87 15.84 -0.22
CA LYS A 52 41.96 16.96 0.00
C LYS A 52 41.03 16.64 1.17
N LYS A 53 41.33 17.21 2.34
CA LYS A 53 40.50 17.04 3.57
C LYS A 53 39.03 17.42 3.39
N SER A 54 38.72 18.30 2.43
CA SER A 54 37.36 18.74 2.10
C SER A 54 36.53 17.71 1.31
N VAL A 55 37.16 16.63 0.81
CA VAL A 55 36.49 15.57 0.05
C VAL A 55 36.61 14.26 0.82
N GLN A 56 35.51 13.56 0.98
CA GLN A 56 35.43 12.26 1.65
C GLN A 56 35.07 11.18 0.63
N VAL A 57 35.43 9.93 0.94
CA VAL A 57 35.04 8.78 0.11
C VAL A 57 33.52 8.68 -0.05
N ILE A 58 32.76 9.07 0.99
CA ILE A 58 31.30 9.08 1.02
C ILE A 58 30.65 10.16 0.11
N ASP A 59 31.44 11.08 -0.45
CA ASP A 59 30.94 12.03 -1.46
C ASP A 59 30.70 11.34 -2.82
N TYR A 60 31.14 10.09 -2.95
CA TYR A 60 30.95 9.25 -4.13
C TYR A 60 30.05 8.03 -3.83
N PRO A 61 29.24 7.59 -4.81
CA PRO A 61 28.97 8.25 -6.09
C PRO A 61 28.16 9.54 -5.89
N SER A 62 28.37 10.53 -6.74
CA SER A 62 27.61 11.78 -6.69
C SER A 62 26.12 11.47 -6.82
N LYS A 63 25.36 11.84 -5.78
CA LYS A 63 23.92 11.58 -5.73
C LYS A 63 23.23 12.44 -6.79
N VAL A 64 22.55 11.78 -7.73
CA VAL A 64 21.66 12.46 -8.66
C VAL A 64 20.42 12.92 -7.90
N THR A 65 20.08 14.20 -8.00
CA THR A 65 18.85 14.75 -7.43
C THR A 65 17.65 14.08 -8.08
N LYS A 66 16.87 13.33 -7.29
CA LYS A 66 15.63 12.71 -7.76
C LYS A 66 14.52 13.77 -7.79
N PRO A 67 13.63 13.77 -8.81
CA PRO A 67 12.47 14.65 -8.81
C PRO A 67 11.57 14.36 -7.61
N LYS A 68 10.88 15.38 -7.11
CA LYS A 68 9.92 15.21 -6.01
C LYS A 68 8.81 14.24 -6.45
N PRO A 69 8.41 13.28 -5.59
CA PRO A 69 7.27 12.43 -5.87
C PRO A 69 6.01 13.26 -6.16
N ARG A 70 5.20 12.84 -7.14
CA ARG A 70 3.89 13.45 -7.36
C ARG A 70 2.99 13.20 -6.14
N HIS A 71 2.11 14.13 -5.82
CA HIS A 71 1.18 14.00 -4.69
C HIS A 71 -0.22 13.69 -5.22
N ASP A 72 -0.68 12.46 -4.96
CA ASP A 72 -1.99 11.96 -5.39
C ASP A 72 -2.92 11.80 -4.18
N PHE A 73 -4.22 11.90 -4.40
CA PHE A 73 -5.25 11.72 -3.38
C PHE A 73 -6.28 10.68 -3.82
N CYS A 74 -6.75 9.86 -2.89
CA CYS A 74 -7.88 8.96 -3.13
C CYS A 74 -8.78 8.82 -1.91
N ALA A 75 -10.06 8.57 -2.14
CA ALA A 75 -11.00 8.11 -1.12
C ALA A 75 -11.09 6.59 -1.19
N VAL A 76 -10.85 5.92 -0.07
CA VAL A 76 -10.87 4.47 0.08
C VAL A 76 -12.07 4.11 0.97
N CYS A 77 -12.96 3.29 0.43
CA CYS A 77 -14.13 2.80 1.14
C CYS A 77 -13.96 1.31 1.46
N VAL A 78 -13.78 1.00 2.75
CA VAL A 78 -13.81 -0.39 3.21
C VAL A 78 -15.27 -0.78 3.38
N VAL A 79 -15.79 -1.55 2.43
CA VAL A 79 -17.17 -2.05 2.49
C VAL A 79 -17.20 -3.39 3.21
N GLU A 80 -17.84 -3.41 4.37
CA GLU A 80 -18.16 -4.61 5.12
C GLU A 80 -19.65 -4.94 4.98
N THR A 81 -19.96 -6.17 4.65
CA THR A 81 -21.32 -6.62 4.35
C THR A 81 -21.76 -7.70 5.31
N PHE A 82 -23.02 -7.62 5.74
CA PHE A 82 -23.74 -8.66 6.45
C PHE A 82 -24.82 -9.22 5.55
N HIS A 83 -25.05 -10.53 5.65
CA HIS A 83 -26.07 -11.23 4.90
C HIS A 83 -26.97 -11.98 5.88
N GLU A 84 -28.29 -11.88 5.72
CA GLU A 84 -29.26 -12.49 6.65
C GLU A 84 -29.04 -14.00 6.85
N THR A 85 -28.59 -14.69 5.80
CA THR A 85 -28.38 -16.14 5.82
C THR A 85 -27.01 -16.59 6.35
N ARG A 86 -26.10 -15.67 6.69
CA ARG A 86 -24.73 -16.01 7.14
C ARG A 86 -24.32 -15.27 8.39
N SER A 87 -23.69 -16.00 9.31
CA SER A 87 -23.28 -15.47 10.62
C SER A 87 -22.07 -14.52 10.57
N ASN A 88 -21.26 -14.54 9.50
CA ASN A 88 -20.00 -13.79 9.43
C ASN A 88 -20.05 -12.67 8.40
N SER A 89 -19.47 -11.51 8.75
CA SER A 89 -19.32 -10.38 7.83
C SER A 89 -18.25 -10.65 6.77
N ARG A 90 -18.39 -9.97 5.62
CA ARG A 90 -17.46 -10.07 4.50
C ARG A 90 -17.07 -8.70 3.97
N TYR A 91 -15.82 -8.59 3.53
CA TYR A 91 -15.23 -7.41 2.93
C TYR A 91 -15.24 -7.49 1.41
N LEU A 92 -15.62 -6.40 0.75
CA LEU A 92 -15.50 -6.25 -0.71
C LEU A 92 -14.06 -5.91 -1.09
N LEU A 93 -13.48 -6.68 -2.01
CA LEU A 93 -12.19 -6.41 -2.64
C LEU A 93 -12.34 -6.34 -4.16
N VAL A 94 -11.55 -5.49 -4.77
CA VAL A 94 -11.49 -5.28 -6.23
C VAL A 94 -10.07 -5.59 -6.70
N LYS A 95 -9.95 -6.31 -7.82
CA LYS A 95 -8.67 -6.57 -8.46
C LYS A 95 -8.31 -5.39 -9.34
N ARG A 96 -7.10 -4.86 -9.17
CA ARG A 96 -6.55 -3.84 -10.07
C ARG A 96 -6.41 -4.41 -11.49
N PRO A 97 -6.48 -3.55 -12.54
CA PRO A 97 -6.18 -3.97 -13.90
C PRO A 97 -4.83 -4.70 -13.99
N ASP A 98 -4.67 -5.55 -15.00
CA ASP A 98 -3.42 -6.32 -15.18
C ASP A 98 -2.25 -5.47 -15.71
N GLU A 99 -2.45 -4.15 -15.85
CA GLU A 99 -1.41 -3.18 -16.22
C GLU A 99 -1.36 -1.99 -15.25
N GLY A 100 -0.18 -1.36 -15.19
CA GLY A 100 0.06 -0.15 -14.38
C GLY A 100 0.52 -0.42 -12.95
N LEU A 101 0.33 0.59 -12.08
CA LEU A 101 0.79 0.52 -10.69
C LEU A 101 0.03 -0.57 -9.93
N LEU A 102 0.78 -1.48 -9.29
CA LEU A 102 0.24 -2.60 -8.50
C LEU A 102 -0.70 -3.51 -9.31
N ALA A 103 -0.40 -3.71 -10.59
CA ALA A 103 -1.18 -4.50 -11.52
C ALA A 103 -1.59 -5.88 -10.95
N GLY A 104 -2.86 -6.23 -11.13
CA GLY A 104 -3.42 -7.52 -10.73
C GLY A 104 -3.56 -7.76 -9.21
N LEU A 105 -3.16 -6.82 -8.36
CA LEU A 105 -3.30 -6.94 -6.90
C LEU A 105 -4.71 -6.56 -6.43
N TRP A 106 -5.10 -7.11 -5.28
CA TRP A 106 -6.39 -6.84 -4.65
C TRP A 106 -6.33 -5.61 -3.74
N GLU A 107 -7.35 -4.77 -3.81
CA GLU A 107 -7.49 -3.56 -3.00
C GLU A 107 -8.94 -3.36 -2.55
N PHE A 108 -9.14 -2.47 -1.57
CA PHE A 108 -10.46 -1.97 -1.25
C PHE A 108 -10.95 -1.02 -2.34
N PRO A 109 -12.28 -0.91 -2.55
CA PRO A 109 -12.87 0.12 -3.41
C PRO A 109 -12.24 1.49 -3.16
N SER A 110 -11.70 2.11 -4.21
CA SER A 110 -11.10 3.43 -4.11
C SER A 110 -11.35 4.27 -5.34
N VAL A 111 -11.50 5.57 -5.13
CA VAL A 111 -11.69 6.58 -6.18
C VAL A 111 -10.65 7.66 -6.05
N ARG A 112 -10.09 8.10 -7.18
CA ARG A 112 -9.20 9.28 -7.18
C ARG A 112 -10.03 10.52 -6.91
N VAL A 113 -9.49 11.42 -6.09
CA VAL A 113 -10.12 12.69 -5.76
C VAL A 113 -9.10 13.81 -5.96
N ASP A 114 -9.60 15.02 -6.20
CA ASP A 114 -8.74 16.19 -6.34
C ASP A 114 -8.39 16.74 -4.97
N GLY A 115 -7.10 16.81 -4.66
CA GLY A 115 -6.57 17.57 -3.51
C GLY A 115 -7.32 17.37 -2.20
N ASP A 116 -7.70 18.49 -1.60
CA ASP A 116 -8.41 18.63 -0.34
C ASP A 116 -9.94 18.52 -0.48
N ALA A 117 -10.44 17.80 -1.49
CA ALA A 117 -11.87 17.53 -1.69
C ALA A 117 -12.56 17.26 -0.37
N ASP A 118 -13.64 17.98 -0.09
CA ASP A 118 -14.32 17.92 1.20
C ASP A 118 -14.95 16.53 1.45
N PRO A 119 -15.23 16.16 2.71
CA PRO A 119 -15.79 14.85 3.03
C PRO A 119 -17.05 14.48 2.25
N SER A 120 -17.89 15.45 1.88
CA SER A 120 -19.13 15.21 1.13
C SER A 120 -18.84 14.82 -0.30
N SER A 121 -17.97 15.59 -0.99
CA SER A 121 -17.52 15.28 -2.35
C SER A 121 -16.84 13.90 -2.45
N ARG A 122 -16.02 13.54 -1.44
CA ARG A 122 -15.40 12.21 -1.37
C ARG A 122 -16.44 11.11 -1.25
N ARG A 123 -17.45 11.29 -0.40
CA ARG A 123 -18.54 10.31 -0.21
C ARG A 123 -19.38 10.15 -1.47
N GLU A 124 -19.74 11.24 -2.12
CA GLU A 124 -20.49 11.22 -3.38
C GLU A 124 -19.72 10.44 -4.46
N ALA A 125 -18.43 10.71 -4.63
CA ALA A 125 -17.59 9.99 -5.60
C ALA A 125 -17.49 8.49 -5.29
N VAL A 126 -17.40 8.11 -4.01
CA VAL A 126 -17.41 6.71 -3.57
C VAL A 126 -18.78 6.07 -3.86
N ASP A 127 -19.88 6.73 -3.52
CA ASP A 127 -21.23 6.19 -3.69
C ASP A 127 -21.52 5.94 -5.17
N ASP A 128 -21.20 6.90 -6.02
CA ASP A 128 -21.29 6.76 -7.48
C ASP A 128 -20.47 5.59 -8.00
N PHE A 129 -19.25 5.42 -7.49
CA PHE A 129 -18.40 4.30 -7.87
C PHE A 129 -18.98 2.95 -7.43
N LEU A 130 -19.53 2.87 -6.21
CA LEU A 130 -20.09 1.64 -5.67
C LEU A 130 -21.38 1.23 -6.39
N ILE A 131 -22.25 2.21 -6.70
CA ILE A 131 -23.46 2.00 -7.49
C ILE A 131 -23.10 1.55 -8.91
N ARG A 132 -22.23 2.27 -9.61
CA ARG A 132 -21.90 1.96 -11.01
C ARG A 132 -21.12 0.65 -11.18
N SER A 133 -20.22 0.33 -10.25
CA SER A 133 -19.32 -0.81 -10.38
C SER A 133 -19.92 -2.11 -9.82
N PHE A 134 -20.56 -2.01 -8.65
CA PHE A 134 -21.03 -3.17 -7.88
C PHE A 134 -22.55 -3.23 -7.75
N GLY A 135 -23.27 -2.20 -8.24
CA GLY A 135 -24.71 -2.12 -8.09
C GLY A 135 -25.15 -1.91 -6.63
N LEU A 136 -24.26 -1.46 -5.74
CA LEU A 136 -24.59 -1.27 -4.32
C LEU A 136 -25.32 0.06 -4.13
N ASP A 137 -26.65 0.02 -4.15
CA ASP A 137 -27.52 1.19 -3.99
C ASP A 137 -28.30 1.11 -2.67
N SER A 138 -28.02 2.07 -1.79
CA SER A 138 -28.64 2.19 -0.46
C SER A 138 -30.15 2.41 -0.49
N LYS A 139 -30.71 2.84 -1.63
CA LYS A 139 -32.15 3.04 -1.81
C LYS A 139 -32.85 1.80 -2.34
N ALA A 140 -32.13 0.94 -3.05
CA ALA A 140 -32.70 -0.24 -3.69
C ALA A 140 -32.40 -1.52 -2.90
N ASN A 141 -31.12 -1.89 -2.78
CA ASN A 141 -30.72 -3.27 -2.53
C ASN A 141 -29.78 -3.48 -1.33
N CYS A 142 -29.26 -2.41 -0.73
CA CYS A 142 -28.54 -2.48 0.53
C CYS A 142 -29.07 -1.45 1.53
N GLU A 143 -28.86 -1.72 2.82
CA GLU A 143 -29.13 -0.79 3.92
C GLU A 143 -27.80 -0.41 4.58
N ILE A 144 -27.56 0.89 4.76
CA ILE A 144 -26.35 1.37 5.45
C ILE A 144 -26.56 1.26 6.95
N VAL A 145 -25.85 0.34 7.60
CA VAL A 145 -25.88 0.15 9.06
C VAL A 145 -25.03 1.21 9.76
N SER A 146 -23.82 1.46 9.25
CA SER A 146 -22.98 2.56 9.69
C SER A 146 -22.04 3.01 8.58
N ARG A 147 -21.62 4.27 8.64
CA ARG A 147 -20.58 4.83 7.77
C ARG A 147 -19.72 5.78 8.59
N ASP A 148 -18.48 5.39 8.82
CA ASP A 148 -17.58 6.04 9.77
C ASP A 148 -16.30 6.51 9.06
N GLU A 149 -15.89 7.76 9.29
CA GLU A 149 -14.60 8.26 8.84
C GLU A 149 -13.50 7.77 9.78
N ILE A 150 -12.54 7.02 9.24
CA ILE A 150 -11.52 6.33 10.02
C ILE A 150 -10.25 7.19 10.13
N GLY A 151 -9.96 7.96 9.09
CA GLY A 151 -8.84 8.90 9.05
C GLY A 151 -8.04 8.82 7.76
N VAL A 152 -6.83 9.36 7.78
CA VAL A 152 -5.97 9.48 6.60
C VAL A 152 -4.75 8.58 6.72
N HIS A 153 -4.42 7.84 5.66
CA HIS A 153 -3.16 7.11 5.54
C HIS A 153 -2.38 7.56 4.31
N VAL A 154 -1.12 7.96 4.54
CA VAL A 154 -0.19 8.31 3.47
C VAL A 154 0.69 7.11 3.13
N HIS A 155 0.65 6.68 1.88
CA HIS A 155 1.52 5.63 1.34
C HIS A 155 2.51 6.23 0.32
N VAL A 156 3.80 5.93 0.50
CA VAL A 156 4.88 6.52 -0.32
C VAL A 156 5.50 5.43 -1.20
N PHE A 157 5.34 5.61 -2.51
CA PHE A 157 6.07 4.90 -3.55
C PHE A 157 7.32 5.70 -3.96
N THR A 158 8.17 5.12 -4.81
CA THR A 158 9.38 5.78 -5.32
C THR A 158 9.09 7.13 -6.00
N HIS A 159 7.97 7.24 -6.70
CA HIS A 159 7.61 8.43 -7.49
C HIS A 159 6.26 9.05 -7.13
N ILE A 160 5.56 8.50 -6.12
CA ILE A 160 4.18 8.90 -5.78
C ILE A 160 4.05 8.95 -4.25
N ARG A 161 3.53 10.05 -3.72
CA ARG A 161 3.02 10.17 -2.36
C ARG A 161 1.49 10.13 -2.46
N LEU A 162 0.88 9.01 -2.10
CA LEU A 162 -0.56 8.79 -2.15
C LEU A 162 -1.19 9.04 -0.78
N GLU A 163 -2.10 10.00 -0.70
CA GLU A 163 -2.88 10.30 0.51
C GLU A 163 -4.27 9.68 0.41
N MET A 164 -4.60 8.79 1.34
CA MET A 164 -5.81 7.97 1.29
C MET A 164 -6.75 8.37 2.41
N TYR A 165 -7.92 8.90 2.07
CA TYR A 165 -9.02 9.17 3.00
C TYR A 165 -9.80 7.88 3.20
N VAL A 166 -9.74 7.30 4.40
CA VAL A 166 -10.30 5.98 4.69
C VAL A 166 -11.64 6.12 5.42
N GLU A 167 -12.65 5.47 4.89
CA GLU A 167 -13.93 5.26 5.56
C GLU A 167 -14.28 3.77 5.68
N LEU A 168 -15.05 3.44 6.70
CA LEU A 168 -15.68 2.13 6.88
C LEU A 168 -17.16 2.29 6.57
N MET A 169 -17.67 1.50 5.63
CA MET A 169 -19.10 1.43 5.36
C MET A 169 -19.60 0.02 5.64
N VAL A 170 -20.50 -0.10 6.61
CA VAL A 170 -21.13 -1.35 6.99
C VAL A 170 -22.51 -1.41 6.34
N LEU A 171 -22.71 -2.41 5.49
CA LEU A 171 -23.94 -2.63 4.75
C LEU A 171 -24.63 -3.92 5.18
N HIS A 172 -25.95 -3.88 5.21
CA HIS A 172 -26.80 -5.07 5.23
C HIS A 172 -27.35 -5.29 3.82
N LEU A 173 -27.04 -6.43 3.20
CA LEU A 173 -27.49 -6.75 1.85
C LEU A 173 -28.87 -7.41 1.91
N LYS A 174 -29.82 -6.93 1.09
CA LYS A 174 -31.13 -7.57 0.96
C LYS A 174 -31.02 -8.86 0.15
N VAL A 175 -31.86 -9.85 0.47
CA VAL A 175 -31.90 -11.15 -0.21
C VAL A 175 -32.10 -10.97 -1.71
N GLY A 176 -31.19 -11.51 -2.53
CA GLY A 176 -31.27 -11.45 -4.00
C GLY A 176 -30.10 -10.75 -4.70
N ILE A 177 -29.20 -10.07 -3.98
CA ILE A 177 -27.87 -9.77 -4.51
C ILE A 177 -27.08 -11.07 -4.51
N GLU A 178 -27.22 -11.86 -5.58
CA GLU A 178 -26.36 -13.01 -5.78
C GLU A 178 -24.91 -12.53 -5.72
N LEU A 179 -24.14 -13.16 -4.83
CA LEU A 179 -22.68 -13.10 -4.72
C LEU A 179 -22.07 -13.71 -6.00
N LEU A 180 -22.38 -13.14 -7.17
CA LEU A 180 -21.95 -13.64 -8.46
C LEU A 180 -20.43 -13.55 -8.52
N HIS A 181 -19.81 -14.69 -8.23
CA HIS A 181 -18.51 -15.03 -8.76
C HIS A 181 -18.61 -15.06 -10.28
N GLU A 182 -17.63 -14.41 -10.88
CA GLU A 182 -17.04 -14.74 -12.18
C GLU A 182 -17.87 -14.52 -13.44
N ARG A 183 -17.35 -13.56 -14.22
CA ARG A 183 -17.34 -13.48 -15.69
C ARG A 183 -18.68 -13.34 -16.40
N GLU A 184 -18.81 -12.19 -17.04
CA GLU A 184 -19.15 -12.17 -18.47
C GLU A 184 -18.43 -11.00 -19.16
N GLU A 185 -18.07 -11.22 -20.42
CA GLU A 185 -17.14 -10.45 -21.22
C GLU A 185 -17.59 -8.99 -21.42
N GLY A 186 -16.69 -8.06 -21.10
CA GLY A 186 -16.81 -6.64 -21.47
C GLY A 186 -16.80 -5.68 -20.28
N ARG A 187 -15.62 -5.09 -20.01
CA ARG A 187 -15.42 -3.84 -19.22
C ARG A 187 -15.85 -3.82 -17.74
N ARG A 188 -16.20 -4.95 -17.10
CA ARG A 188 -16.56 -4.94 -15.67
C ARG A 188 -15.37 -5.27 -14.77
N LEU A 189 -15.23 -4.55 -13.65
CA LEU A 189 -14.19 -4.75 -12.64
C LEU A 189 -14.30 -6.16 -12.04
N VAL A 190 -13.16 -6.82 -11.80
CA VAL A 190 -13.11 -8.10 -11.11
C VAL A 190 -13.15 -7.82 -9.61
N TYR A 191 -14.14 -8.35 -8.89
CA TYR A 191 -14.28 -8.16 -7.44
C TYR A 191 -14.66 -9.47 -6.74
N LYS A 192 -14.46 -9.53 -5.42
CA LYS A 192 -14.85 -10.66 -4.58
C LYS A 192 -15.17 -10.21 -3.16
N TYR A 193 -15.94 -11.04 -2.45
CA TYR A 193 -16.20 -10.87 -1.03
C TYR A 193 -15.41 -11.90 -0.23
N VAL A 194 -14.67 -11.44 0.79
CA VAL A 194 -13.83 -12.30 1.63
C VAL A 194 -14.15 -12.07 3.10
N ASP A 195 -14.12 -13.13 3.92
CA ASP A 195 -14.19 -12.98 5.37
C ASP A 195 -12.89 -12.36 5.94
N GLY A 196 -12.92 -11.99 7.23
CA GLY A 196 -11.78 -11.36 7.90
C GLY A 196 -10.53 -12.24 8.00
N ASP A 197 -10.70 -13.56 8.14
CA ASP A 197 -9.59 -14.51 8.26
C ASP A 197 -8.88 -14.69 6.91
N THR A 198 -9.66 -14.82 5.83
CA THR A 198 -9.16 -14.83 4.45
C THR A 198 -8.49 -13.51 4.11
N LEU A 199 -9.08 -12.38 4.50
CA LEU A 199 -8.50 -11.06 4.27
C LEU A 199 -7.11 -10.91 4.91
N SER A 200 -6.92 -11.47 6.10
CA SER A 200 -5.66 -11.43 6.84
C SER A 200 -4.56 -12.30 6.22
N SER A 201 -4.95 -13.38 5.53
CA SER A 201 -4.02 -14.33 4.89
C SER A 201 -3.73 -14.03 3.42
N LEU A 202 -4.51 -13.14 2.77
CA LEU A 202 -4.29 -12.74 1.39
C LEU A 202 -2.98 -11.94 1.21
N GLY A 203 -2.36 -12.12 0.03
CA GLY A 203 -1.21 -11.34 -0.42
C GLY A 203 -1.58 -9.88 -0.78
N LEU A 204 -1.99 -9.10 0.21
CA LEU A 204 -2.36 -7.69 0.06
C LEU A 204 -1.12 -6.79 0.06
N THR A 205 -1.26 -5.63 -0.57
CA THR A 205 -0.24 -4.58 -0.53
C THR A 205 -0.09 -4.03 0.88
N SER A 206 1.06 -3.41 1.16
CA SER A 206 1.32 -2.77 2.45
C SER A 206 0.31 -1.66 2.77
N SER A 207 -0.14 -0.90 1.77
CA SER A 207 -1.19 0.11 1.93
C SER A 207 -2.53 -0.50 2.34
N VAL A 208 -2.99 -1.55 1.65
CA VAL A 208 -4.27 -2.20 1.93
C VAL A 208 -4.23 -2.89 3.30
N ARG A 209 -3.13 -3.57 3.66
CA ARG A 209 -2.95 -4.14 5.00
C ARG A 209 -3.02 -3.06 6.06
N LYS A 210 -2.41 -1.90 5.81
CA LYS A 210 -2.45 -0.78 6.77
C LYS A 210 -3.85 -0.22 6.96
N VAL A 211 -4.60 -0.05 5.88
CA VAL A 211 -6.02 0.33 5.94
C VAL A 211 -6.81 -0.68 6.76
N HIS A 212 -6.61 -1.98 6.54
CA HIS A 212 -7.27 -3.02 7.34
C HIS A 212 -6.93 -2.94 8.84
N GLU A 213 -5.66 -2.75 9.19
CA GLU A 213 -5.26 -2.53 10.59
C GLU A 213 -5.94 -1.31 11.23
N MET A 214 -6.11 -0.21 10.48
CA MET A 214 -6.82 0.97 10.95
C MET A 214 -8.28 0.65 11.30
N ILE A 215 -8.95 -0.14 10.45
CA ILE A 215 -10.32 -0.62 10.71
C ILE A 215 -10.38 -1.48 11.96
N GLN A 216 -9.46 -2.44 12.12
CA GLN A 216 -9.45 -3.33 13.29
C GLN A 216 -9.24 -2.54 14.59
N LYS A 217 -8.34 -1.56 14.59
CA LYS A 217 -8.14 -0.66 15.74
C LYS A 217 -9.39 0.14 16.07
N PHE A 218 -10.03 0.73 15.05
CA PHE A 218 -11.28 1.47 15.22
C PHE A 218 -12.41 0.61 15.82
N LYS A 219 -12.59 -0.61 15.30
CA LYS A 219 -13.59 -1.56 15.80
C LYS A 219 -13.35 -1.93 17.27
N ASN A 220 -12.10 -2.20 17.65
CA ASN A 220 -11.76 -2.53 19.03
C ASN A 220 -12.07 -1.37 19.99
N SER A 221 -11.70 -0.14 19.63
CA SER A 221 -12.00 1.05 20.44
C SER A 221 -13.51 1.33 20.56
N SER A 222 -14.27 1.11 19.48
CA SER A 222 -15.73 1.23 19.51
C SER A 222 -16.42 0.16 20.36
N CYS A 223 -15.86 -1.05 20.45
CA CYS A 223 -16.39 -2.13 21.30
C CYS A 223 -16.20 -1.84 22.80
N ASP A 224 -15.02 -1.32 23.19
CA ASP A 224 -14.73 -0.93 24.57
C ASP A 224 -15.63 0.22 25.07
N SER A 225 -15.99 1.15 24.19
CA SER A 225 -16.93 2.23 24.53
C SER A 225 -18.37 1.73 24.76
N ARG A 226 -18.79 0.62 24.12
CA ARG A 226 -20.13 0.02 24.26
C ARG A 226 -20.24 -0.86 25.52
N THR A 227 -19.17 -1.55 25.90
CA THR A 227 -19.12 -2.34 27.15
C THR A 227 -19.08 -1.44 28.41
N GLY A 228 -18.44 -0.27 28.33
CA GLY A 228 -18.44 0.73 29.40
C GLY A 228 -19.80 1.37 29.69
N LYS A 229 -20.68 1.52 28.68
CA LYS A 229 -22.04 2.08 28.87
C LYS A 229 -23.02 1.11 29.52
N LYS A 230 -22.85 -0.22 29.37
CA LYS A 230 -23.70 -1.21 30.04
C LYS A 230 -23.47 -1.30 31.55
N LYS A 231 -22.25 -1.04 32.04
CA LYS A 231 -21.94 -1.04 33.49
C LYS A 231 -22.41 0.20 34.26
N ARG A 232 -22.78 1.29 33.57
CA ARG A 232 -23.20 2.56 34.20
C ARG A 232 -24.71 2.74 34.35
N LYS A 233 -25.54 1.81 33.86
CA LYS A 233 -27.01 1.81 34.03
C LYS A 233 -27.53 0.85 35.11
N GLN A 234 -26.64 0.22 35.88
CA GLN A 234 -26.97 -0.50 37.11
C GLN A 234 -26.26 0.16 38.28
N LYS A 235 -26.77 1.32 38.70
CA LYS A 235 -26.59 1.87 40.05
C LYS A 235 -27.73 2.84 40.32
#